data_AF-A0A1A0WIF0-F1
#
_entry.id   AF-A0A1A0WIF0-F1
#
_cell.length_a   1.000
_cell.length_b   1.000
_cell.length_c   1.000
_cell.angle_alpha   90.00
_cell.angle_beta   90.00
_cell.angle_gamma   90.00
#
_symmetry.space_group_name_H-M   'P 1'
#
loop_
_entity.id
_entity.type
_entity.pdbx_description
1 polymer ?
#
loop_
_entity_poly.entity_id
_entity_poly.type
_entity_poly.pdbx_seq_one_letter_code
_entity_poly.pdbx_strand_id
1 'polypeptide(L)'
;MALILRKLMHIGGLPEGLRAEAEAEGILFLAEYIPVTRRFTGSIPGTRSAGSVASYAGSLVLTNYRVLATMSTLPKLAGRSIDQPWSAPQVGAVHAELSETGLTLQADVAQIDKRGHGKLSLHYKTEIPDEVLTRLPRRSLAFDVGPEYVFRAVGVPYHP
;
A
#
# COMPACT_ATOMS: atom_id res chain seq x y z
N MET A 1 -17.59 3.70 12.53
CA MET A 1 -17.34 2.83 13.71
C MET A 1 -16.02 2.05 13.63
N ALA A 2 -15.73 1.29 12.56
CA ALA A 2 -14.58 0.38 12.52
C ALA A 2 -13.18 1.04 12.66
N LEU A 3 -12.96 2.24 12.11
CA LEU A 3 -11.66 2.93 12.20
C LEU A 3 -11.37 3.50 13.59
N ILE A 4 -12.39 3.95 14.33
CA ILE A 4 -12.23 4.48 15.69
C ILE A 4 -11.76 3.36 16.64
N LEU A 5 -12.37 2.17 16.53
CA LEU A 5 -11.95 0.99 17.31
C LEU A 5 -10.53 0.52 16.93
N ARG A 6 -10.19 0.55 15.64
CA ARG A 6 -8.84 0.19 15.16
C ARG A 6 -7.77 1.16 15.64
N LYS A 7 -8.05 2.46 15.64
CA LYS A 7 -7.16 3.50 16.16
C LYS A 7 -6.92 3.30 17.66
N LEU A 8 -7.97 2.95 18.42
CA LEU A 8 -7.85 2.62 19.85
C LEU A 8 -6.97 1.38 20.11
N MET A 9 -6.90 0.44 19.16
CA MET A 9 -6.03 -0.75 19.22
C MET A 9 -4.69 -0.56 18.48
N HIS A 10 -4.32 0.68 18.13
CA HIS A 10 -3.11 1.01 17.37
C HIS A 10 -2.95 0.26 16.03
N ILE A 11 -4.04 -0.16 15.37
CA ILE A 11 -4.01 -0.82 14.06
C ILE A 11 -3.98 0.22 12.95
N GLY A 12 -2.90 0.24 12.15
CA GLY A 12 -2.69 1.21 11.07
C GLY A 12 -1.75 2.37 11.42
N GLY A 13 -1.11 2.34 12.60
CA GLY A 13 0.01 3.23 12.89
C GLY A 13 1.27 2.78 12.16
N LEU A 14 2.14 3.74 11.84
CA LEU A 14 3.46 3.45 11.26
C LEU A 14 4.34 2.78 12.33
N PRO A 15 4.96 1.62 12.04
CA PRO A 15 5.91 0.99 12.96
C PRO A 15 7.04 1.93 13.37
N GLU A 16 7.47 1.86 14.64
CA GLU A 16 8.43 2.83 15.22
C GLU A 16 9.77 2.91 14.46
N GLY A 17 10.33 1.77 14.05
CA GLY A 17 11.56 1.77 13.23
C GLY A 17 11.38 2.50 11.89
N LEU A 18 10.23 2.30 11.23
CA LEU A 18 9.91 3.00 9.98
C LEU A 18 9.66 4.50 10.21
N ARG A 19 9.11 4.88 11.37
CA ARG A 19 8.95 6.27 11.75
C ARG A 19 10.31 6.95 11.91
N ALA A 20 11.24 6.34 12.63
CA ALA A 20 12.57 6.89 12.82
C ALA A 20 13.33 7.07 11.48
N GLU A 21 13.25 6.08 10.59
CA GLU A 21 13.80 6.21 9.23
C GLU A 21 13.16 7.38 8.46
N ALA A 22 11.83 7.47 8.47
CA ALA A 22 11.12 8.52 7.74
C ALA A 22 11.41 9.92 8.27
N GLU A 23 11.54 10.08 9.59
CA GLU A 23 11.94 11.34 10.23
C GLU A 23 13.35 11.75 9.78
N ALA A 24 14.29 10.82 9.71
CA ALA A 24 15.65 11.07 9.23
C ALA A 24 15.70 11.46 7.73
N GLU A 25 14.78 10.97 6.91
CA GLU A 25 14.64 11.33 5.49
C GLU A 25 13.96 12.70 5.27
N GLY A 26 13.39 13.28 6.32
CA GLY A 26 12.56 14.48 6.25
C GLY A 26 11.18 14.18 5.67
N ILE A 27 10.18 14.14 6.55
CA ILE A 27 8.79 13.88 6.20
C ILE A 27 8.18 15.10 5.50
N LEU A 28 7.63 14.89 4.31
CA LEU A 28 6.77 15.84 3.59
C LEU A 28 5.30 15.67 3.97
N PHE A 29 4.89 14.43 4.21
CA PHE A 29 3.52 14.09 4.59
C PHE A 29 3.49 12.78 5.38
N LEU A 30 2.69 12.73 6.44
CA LEU A 30 2.44 11.54 7.24
C LEU A 30 0.95 11.46 7.56
N ALA A 31 0.34 10.35 7.17
CA ALA A 31 -1.02 10.00 7.56
C ALA A 31 -1.05 8.58 8.12
N GLU A 32 -1.65 8.41 9.29
CA GLU A 32 -1.75 7.13 9.99
C GLU A 32 -3.18 6.82 10.35
N TYR A 33 -3.45 5.53 10.59
CA TYR A 33 -4.79 5.05 10.89
C TYR A 33 -5.80 5.37 9.78
N ILE A 34 -5.32 5.45 8.53
CA ILE A 34 -6.14 5.80 7.38
C ILE A 34 -6.83 4.56 6.78
N PRO A 35 -8.04 4.71 6.21
CA PRO A 35 -8.72 3.63 5.54
C PRO A 35 -7.95 3.14 4.32
N VAL A 36 -7.77 1.83 4.20
CA VAL A 36 -7.23 1.19 2.99
C VAL A 36 -8.30 0.30 2.38
N THR A 37 -8.71 0.60 1.16
CA THR A 37 -9.68 -0.21 0.42
C THR A 37 -8.94 -1.16 -0.51
N ARG A 38 -9.04 -2.46 -0.27
CA ARG A 38 -8.54 -3.49 -1.17
C ARG A 38 -9.65 -3.95 -2.09
N ARG A 39 -9.39 -4.00 -3.39
CA ARG A 39 -10.25 -4.67 -4.37
C ARG A 39 -9.47 -5.78 -5.05
N PHE A 40 -10.10 -6.93 -5.23
CA PHE A 40 -9.50 -8.06 -5.93
C PHE A 40 -10.56 -8.76 -6.80
N THR A 41 -10.19 -9.01 -8.06
CA THR A 41 -10.93 -9.84 -9.01
C THR A 41 -9.96 -10.83 -9.64
N GLY A 42 -10.39 -12.08 -9.86
CA GLY A 42 -9.61 -13.10 -10.53
C GLY A 42 -9.33 -14.33 -9.69
N SER A 43 -8.20 -14.98 -9.95
CA SER A 43 -7.86 -16.28 -9.36
C SER A 43 -6.38 -16.33 -9.04
N ILE A 44 -6.04 -16.87 -7.87
CA ILE A 44 -4.69 -17.27 -7.45
C ILE A 44 -4.78 -18.66 -6.81
N PRO A 45 -3.68 -19.40 -6.63
CA PRO A 45 -3.70 -20.63 -5.84
C PRO A 45 -4.39 -20.44 -4.48
N GLY A 46 -5.37 -21.30 -4.17
CA GLY A 46 -6.13 -21.26 -2.92
C GLY A 46 -7.32 -20.29 -2.87
N THR A 47 -7.52 -19.39 -3.84
CA THR A 47 -8.72 -18.54 -3.89
C THR A 47 -9.12 -18.07 -5.28
N ARG A 48 -10.43 -17.94 -5.48
CA ARG A 48 -11.02 -17.32 -6.68
C ARG A 48 -12.10 -16.35 -6.23
N SER A 49 -12.15 -15.19 -6.89
CA SER A 49 -13.14 -14.16 -6.62
C SER A 49 -13.64 -13.51 -7.90
N ALA A 50 -14.96 -13.52 -8.11
CA ALA A 50 -15.59 -12.72 -9.15
C ALA A 50 -15.54 -11.20 -8.84
N GLY A 51 -15.18 -10.85 -7.60
CA GLY A 51 -15.07 -9.48 -7.13
C GLY A 51 -15.16 -9.45 -5.61
N SER A 52 -14.13 -8.93 -4.96
CA SER A 52 -14.08 -8.78 -3.50
C SER A 52 -13.56 -7.41 -3.12
N VAL A 53 -14.18 -6.83 -2.10
CA VAL A 53 -13.75 -5.57 -1.48
C VAL A 53 -13.56 -5.80 -0.01
N ALA A 54 -12.41 -5.39 0.52
CA ALA A 54 -12.10 -5.46 1.94
C ALA A 54 -11.56 -4.10 2.43
N SER A 55 -11.81 -3.79 3.69
CA SER A 55 -11.34 -2.56 4.33
C SER A 55 -10.35 -2.84 5.44
N TYR A 56 -9.14 -2.32 5.28
CA TYR A 56 -8.03 -2.37 6.23
C TYR A 56 -7.74 -0.98 6.78
N ALA A 57 -6.76 -0.90 7.68
CA ALA A 57 -6.16 0.36 8.12
C ALA A 57 -4.68 0.36 7.78
N GLY A 58 -4.11 1.53 7.57
CA GLY A 58 -2.72 1.65 7.14
C GLY A 58 -2.14 3.03 7.42
N SER A 59 -0.90 3.19 7.01
CA SER A 59 -0.19 4.47 7.03
C SER A 59 0.37 4.80 5.65
N LEU A 60 0.48 6.09 5.35
CA LEU A 60 1.15 6.64 4.18
C LEU A 60 2.16 7.70 4.65
N VAL A 61 3.38 7.58 4.16
CA VAL A 61 4.47 8.52 4.41
C VAL A 61 5.10 8.91 3.08
N LEU A 62 5.23 10.21 2.87
CA LEU A 62 6.00 10.78 1.76
C LEU A 62 7.18 11.51 2.39
N THR A 63 8.39 11.13 2.01
CA THR A 63 9.62 11.77 2.49
C THR A 63 10.33 12.46 1.33
N ASN A 64 11.41 13.18 1.59
CA ASN A 64 12.26 13.67 0.50
C ASN A 64 12.92 12.53 -0.30
N TYR A 65 12.92 11.29 0.22
CA TYR A 65 13.61 10.15 -0.36
C TYR A 65 12.69 9.12 -1.02
N ARG A 66 11.52 8.81 -0.43
CA ARG A 66 10.65 7.71 -0.87
C ARG A 66 9.17 7.92 -0.61
N VAL A 67 8.37 7.04 -1.24
CA VAL A 67 7.01 6.71 -0.82
C VAL A 67 7.04 5.45 0.03
N LEU A 68 6.43 5.50 1.20
CA LEU A 68 6.25 4.35 2.09
C LEU A 68 4.78 4.24 2.48
N ALA A 69 4.16 3.08 2.27
CA ALA A 69 2.83 2.82 2.80
C ALA A 69 2.74 1.41 3.40
N THR A 70 2.00 1.31 4.49
CA THR A 70 1.79 0.05 5.21
C THR A 70 0.33 -0.31 5.27
N MET A 71 0.01 -1.60 5.16
CA MET A 71 -1.33 -2.14 5.38
C MET A 71 -1.28 -3.06 6.59
N SER A 72 -2.13 -2.78 7.58
CA SER A 72 -2.25 -3.58 8.79
C SER A 72 -3.49 -4.48 8.72
N THR A 73 -3.29 -5.77 8.98
CA THR A 73 -4.36 -6.75 9.16
C THR A 73 -4.58 -7.08 10.64
N LEU A 74 -3.55 -6.89 11.49
CA LEU A 74 -3.55 -7.13 12.93
C LEU A 74 -2.83 -5.99 13.68
N PRO A 75 -3.05 -5.82 15.00
CA PRO A 75 -2.25 -4.91 15.83
C PRO A 75 -0.76 -5.24 15.74
N LYS A 76 0.08 -4.21 15.60
CA LYS A 76 1.56 -4.32 15.52
C LYS A 76 2.10 -5.13 14.32
N LEU A 77 1.25 -5.58 13.40
CA LEU A 77 1.65 -6.27 12.17
C LEU A 77 1.19 -5.47 10.96
N ALA A 78 2.09 -4.60 10.47
CA ALA A 78 1.89 -3.80 9.28
C ALA A 78 2.84 -4.27 8.18
N GLY A 79 2.28 -4.82 7.10
CA GLY A 79 3.05 -5.18 5.91
C GLY A 79 3.29 -3.95 5.04
N ARG A 80 4.51 -3.78 4.52
CA ARG A 80 4.81 -2.75 3.52
C ARG A 80 4.09 -3.09 2.22
N SER A 81 3.21 -2.20 1.75
CA SER A 81 2.59 -2.33 0.42
C SER A 81 3.38 -1.57 -0.65
N ILE A 82 4.10 -0.53 -0.26
CA ILE A 82 5.08 0.16 -1.10
C ILE A 82 6.17 0.70 -0.19
N ASP A 83 7.41 0.60 -0.66
CA ASP A 83 8.59 1.19 -0.05
C ASP A 83 9.58 1.47 -1.19
N GLN A 84 9.41 2.62 -1.84
CA GLN A 84 10.06 2.92 -3.11
C GLN A 84 10.73 4.29 -3.07
N PRO A 85 12.07 4.35 -3.21
CA PRO A 85 12.78 5.60 -3.46
C PRO A 85 12.26 6.30 -4.71
N TRP A 86 12.21 7.63 -4.70
CA TRP A 86 11.80 8.42 -5.86
C TRP A 86 12.68 8.17 -7.09
N SER A 87 13.95 7.83 -6.86
CA SER A 87 14.98 7.55 -7.86
C SER A 87 15.01 6.09 -8.34
N ALA A 88 14.19 5.20 -7.78
CA ALA A 88 14.16 3.79 -8.20
C ALA A 88 13.80 3.65 -9.69
N PRO A 89 14.25 2.58 -10.38
CA PRO A 89 13.78 2.27 -11.73
C PRO A 89 12.26 2.16 -11.75
N GLN A 90 11.63 2.73 -12.79
CA GLN A 90 10.18 2.80 -12.92
C GLN A 90 9.66 1.65 -13.76
N VAL A 91 9.91 0.44 -13.26
CA VAL A 91 9.62 -0.81 -13.94
C VAL A 91 8.96 -1.75 -12.96
N GLY A 92 7.93 -2.44 -13.43
CA GLY A 92 7.35 -3.57 -12.73
C GLY A 92 5.84 -3.59 -12.77
N ALA A 93 5.29 -4.66 -12.23
CA ALA A 93 3.87 -5.00 -12.33
C ALA A 93 2.94 -4.17 -11.42
N VAL A 94 3.48 -3.49 -10.39
CA VAL A 94 2.69 -2.65 -9.49
C VAL A 94 2.85 -1.19 -9.88
N HIS A 95 1.73 -0.54 -10.17
CA HIS A 95 1.65 0.88 -10.46
C HIS A 95 1.08 1.64 -9.27
N ALA A 96 1.79 2.68 -8.84
CA ALA A 96 1.39 3.58 -7.77
C ALA A 96 1.03 4.95 -8.34
N GLU A 97 -0.04 5.55 -7.83
CA GLU A 97 -0.48 6.90 -8.20
C GLU A 97 -0.87 7.69 -6.95
N LEU A 98 -0.25 8.86 -6.80
CA LEU A 98 -0.54 9.84 -5.75
C LEU A 98 -1.42 10.95 -6.30
N SER A 99 -2.51 11.24 -5.59
CA SER A 99 -3.42 12.35 -5.86
C SER A 99 -3.85 13.02 -4.57
N GLU A 100 -4.65 14.07 -4.68
CA GLU A 100 -5.27 14.76 -3.53
C GLU A 100 -6.06 13.80 -2.64
N THR A 101 -6.57 12.69 -3.19
CA THR A 101 -7.37 11.68 -2.46
C THR A 101 -6.55 10.57 -1.80
N GLY A 102 -5.22 10.60 -1.99
CA GLY A 102 -4.28 9.68 -1.35
C GLY A 102 -3.45 8.88 -2.35
N LEU A 103 -3.18 7.62 -1.99
CA LEU A 103 -2.35 6.70 -2.78
C LEU A 103 -3.19 5.56 -3.34
N THR A 104 -3.08 5.31 -4.65
CA THR A 104 -3.65 4.13 -5.30
C THR A 104 -2.53 3.22 -5.78
N LEU A 105 -2.58 1.94 -5.42
CA LEU A 105 -1.73 0.87 -5.95
C LEU A 105 -2.60 -0.03 -6.82
N GLN A 106 -2.12 -0.39 -8.01
CA GLN A 106 -2.81 -1.29 -8.94
C GLN A 106 -1.82 -2.28 -9.52
N ALA A 107 -2.24 -3.53 -9.70
CA ALA A 107 -1.43 -4.56 -10.33
C ALA A 107 -2.28 -5.53 -11.14
N ASP A 108 -1.73 -5.98 -12.26
CA ASP A 108 -2.18 -7.19 -12.94
C ASP A 108 -1.51 -8.40 -12.27
N VAL A 109 -2.33 -9.31 -11.76
CA VAL A 109 -1.85 -10.49 -11.03
C VAL A 109 -1.01 -11.39 -11.94
N ALA A 110 -1.33 -11.49 -13.22
CA ALA A 110 -0.61 -12.35 -14.16
C ALA A 110 0.82 -11.85 -14.46
N GLN A 111 1.07 -10.56 -14.24
CA GLN A 111 2.41 -9.98 -14.35
C GLN A 111 3.28 -10.26 -13.12
N ILE A 112 2.66 -10.57 -11.97
CA ILE A 112 3.36 -10.88 -10.71
C ILE A 112 3.55 -12.40 -10.54
N ASP A 113 2.49 -13.19 -10.71
CA ASP A 113 2.51 -14.65 -10.59
C ASP A 113 1.73 -15.28 -11.75
N LYS A 114 2.43 -16.02 -12.60
CA LYS A 114 1.84 -16.70 -13.77
C LYS A 114 0.77 -17.75 -13.41
N ARG A 115 0.72 -18.20 -12.16
CA ARG A 115 -0.32 -19.13 -11.66
C ARG A 115 -1.66 -18.42 -11.42
N GLY A 116 -1.65 -17.09 -11.39
CA GLY A 116 -2.83 -16.26 -11.17
C GLY A 116 -3.18 -15.37 -12.35
N HIS A 117 -4.38 -14.80 -12.29
CA HIS A 117 -4.83 -13.77 -13.21
C HIS A 117 -5.83 -12.86 -12.52
N GLY A 118 -6.02 -11.67 -13.09
CA GLY A 118 -6.98 -10.68 -12.61
C GLY A 118 -6.31 -9.42 -12.09
N LYS A 119 -7.03 -8.65 -11.27
CA LYS A 119 -6.59 -7.33 -10.83
C LYS A 119 -6.62 -7.22 -9.32
N LEU A 120 -5.55 -6.62 -8.78
CA LEU A 120 -5.46 -6.21 -7.38
C LEU A 120 -5.34 -4.68 -7.34
N SER A 121 -6.11 -4.03 -6.48
CA SER A 121 -5.88 -2.62 -6.15
C SER A 121 -6.01 -2.35 -4.65
N LEU A 122 -5.19 -1.42 -4.17
CA LEU A 122 -5.23 -0.87 -2.82
C LEU A 122 -5.41 0.65 -2.95
N HIS A 123 -6.33 1.22 -2.18
CA HIS A 123 -6.53 2.66 -2.16
C HIS A 123 -6.50 3.18 -0.73
N TYR A 124 -5.45 3.93 -0.44
CA TYR A 124 -5.18 4.62 0.82
C TYR A 124 -5.89 5.96 0.80
N LYS A 125 -6.95 6.09 1.59
CA LYS A 125 -7.82 7.27 1.60
C LYS A 125 -7.30 8.30 2.57
N THR A 126 -6.72 9.37 2.07
CA THR A 126 -6.28 10.51 2.87
C THR A 126 -6.20 11.75 2.00
N GLU A 127 -6.50 12.90 2.55
CA GLU A 127 -6.28 14.17 1.87
C GLU A 127 -4.78 14.47 1.86
N ILE A 128 -4.21 14.65 0.67
CA ILE A 128 -2.81 15.09 0.50
C ILE A 128 -2.86 16.53 -0.01
N PRO A 129 -2.32 17.52 0.75
CA PRO A 129 -2.32 18.91 0.32
C PRO A 129 -1.59 19.12 -1.02
N ASP A 130 -2.10 20.03 -1.85
CA ASP A 130 -1.50 20.38 -3.14
C ASP A 130 -0.04 20.85 -3.04
N GLU A 131 0.29 21.55 -1.94
CA GLU A 131 1.66 21.98 -1.65
C GLU A 131 2.62 20.79 -1.48
N VAL A 132 2.14 19.68 -0.91
CA VAL A 132 2.92 18.44 -0.80
C VAL A 132 3.05 17.82 -2.18
N LEU A 133 1.94 17.66 -2.91
CA LEU A 133 1.91 17.03 -4.24
C LEU A 133 2.78 17.76 -5.27
N THR A 134 2.94 19.07 -5.13
CA THR A 134 3.80 19.90 -6.00
C THR A 134 5.28 19.76 -5.66
N ARG A 135 5.61 19.40 -4.42
CA ARG A 135 6.99 19.14 -3.98
C ARG A 135 7.49 17.75 -4.32
N LEU A 136 6.60 16.81 -4.66
CA LEU A 136 7.01 15.44 -5.00
C LEU A 136 7.79 15.40 -6.31
N PRO A 137 8.90 14.64 -6.39
CA PRO A 137 9.63 14.46 -7.65
C PRO A 137 8.77 13.84 -8.75
N ARG A 138 7.79 13.03 -8.37
CA ARG A 138 6.83 12.36 -9.26
C ARG A 138 5.58 11.93 -8.50
N ARG A 139 4.48 11.77 -9.24
CA ARG A 139 3.19 11.29 -8.71
C ARG A 139 2.85 9.86 -9.10
N SER A 140 3.53 9.33 -10.11
CA SER A 140 3.35 7.94 -10.57
C SER A 140 4.65 7.15 -10.39
N LEU A 141 4.53 5.95 -9.84
CA LEU A 141 5.64 5.00 -9.70
C LEU A 141 5.29 3.62 -10.26
N ALA A 142 6.29 2.87 -10.69
CA ALA A 142 6.15 1.45 -11.02
C ALA A 142 7.27 0.65 -10.35
N PHE A 143 6.92 -0.51 -9.79
CA PHE A 143 7.88 -1.38 -9.08
C PHE A 143 7.50 -2.86 -9.16
N ASP A 144 8.51 -3.72 -9.06
CA ASP A 144 8.35 -5.17 -9.01
C ASP A 144 8.13 -5.68 -7.59
N VAL A 145 7.42 -6.81 -7.50
CA VAL A 145 7.12 -7.53 -6.25
C VAL A 145 7.10 -9.03 -6.50
N GLY A 146 7.35 -9.83 -5.47
CA GLY A 146 7.16 -11.27 -5.53
C GLY A 146 5.69 -11.68 -5.41
N PRO A 147 5.34 -12.94 -5.75
CA PRO A 147 3.98 -13.47 -5.63
C PRO A 147 3.34 -13.24 -4.27
N GLU A 148 4.11 -13.34 -3.17
CA GLU A 148 3.64 -13.16 -1.79
C GLU A 148 2.92 -11.83 -1.56
N TYR A 149 3.19 -10.82 -2.37
CA TYR A 149 2.50 -9.53 -2.35
C TYR A 149 0.99 -9.69 -2.55
N VAL A 150 0.58 -10.47 -3.56
CA VAL A 150 -0.84 -10.69 -3.88
C VAL A 150 -1.50 -11.53 -2.79
N PHE A 151 -0.86 -12.61 -2.35
CA PHE A 151 -1.40 -13.50 -1.31
C PHE A 151 -1.62 -12.76 0.02
N ARG A 152 -0.65 -11.95 0.45
CA ARG A 152 -0.79 -11.10 1.65
C ARG A 152 -1.92 -10.08 1.52
N ALA A 153 -2.07 -9.46 0.35
CA ALA A 153 -3.14 -8.47 0.11
C ALA A 153 -4.55 -9.09 0.10
N VAL A 154 -4.66 -10.33 -0.39
CA VAL A 154 -5.94 -11.07 -0.45
C VAL A 154 -6.25 -11.77 0.88
N GLY A 155 -5.24 -12.03 1.72
CA GLY A 155 -5.38 -12.67 3.02
C GLY A 155 -5.36 -14.21 2.95
N VAL A 156 -4.61 -14.77 2.00
CA VAL A 156 -4.44 -16.22 1.82
C VAL A 156 -2.99 -16.60 2.14
N PRO A 157 -2.73 -17.74 2.78
CA PRO A 157 -1.37 -18.22 3.01
C PRO A 157 -0.61 -18.39 1.68
N TYR A 158 0.63 -17.91 1.64
CA TYR A 158 1.53 -18.14 0.51
C TYR A 158 2.34 -19.42 0.72
N HIS A 159 2.27 -20.32 -0.25
CA HIS A 159 3.11 -21.51 -0.34
C HIS A 159 3.92 -21.39 -1.65
N PRO A 160 5.23 -21.13 -1.59
CA PRO A 160 6.05 -20.87 -2.77
C PRO A 160 6.03 -22.03 -3.78
#